data_AF-A0A9E4W3B0-F1
#
_entry.id   AF-A0A9E4W3B0-F1
#
_cell.length_a   1.000
_cell.length_b   1.000
_cell.length_c   1.000
_cell.angle_alpha   90.00
_cell.angle_beta   90.00
_cell.angle_gamma   90.00
#
_symmetry.space_group_name_H-M   'P 1'
#
loop_
_entity.id
_entity.type
_entity.pdbx_description
1 polymer ?
#
loop_
_entity_poly.entity_id
_entity_poly.type
_entity_poly.pdbx_seq_one_letter_code
_entity_poly.pdbx_strand_id
1 'polypeptide(L)'
;RVGAPMEPAWIADTEGTPIMESAQLPDEYMSLPFGGTREQGSHKGYGFAATCEILSTILSGMGPGFLMPATPRPLMAHYVQAIKIDGFIDPEQFKDDMDDLLGGLRNAKPAPGHDRVVYAGLPEAEEVEIRQRDGIPYHREVIEWFESIKAELGLGFELV
;
A
#
# COMPACT_ATOMS: atom_id res chain seq x y z
N ARG A 1 -6.70 8.23 14.40
CA ARG A 1 -5.94 9.49 14.56
C ARG A 1 -6.73 10.70 14.07
N VAL A 2 -7.13 10.77 12.79
CA VAL A 2 -7.86 11.93 12.25
C VAL A 2 -9.39 11.89 12.42
N GLY A 3 -9.93 10.81 13.01
CA GLY A 3 -11.38 10.64 13.24
C GLY A 3 -12.23 10.36 11.99
N ALA A 4 -11.58 10.22 10.83
CA ALA A 4 -12.24 9.86 9.58
C ALA A 4 -12.85 8.45 9.68
N PRO A 5 -14.11 8.28 9.25
CA PRO A 5 -14.72 6.96 9.20
C PRO A 5 -14.07 6.13 8.08
N MET A 6 -14.20 4.82 8.19
CA MET A 6 -13.84 3.88 7.14
C MET A 6 -14.91 3.88 6.07
N GLU A 7 -14.49 3.57 4.85
CA GLU A 7 -15.42 3.33 3.76
C GLU A 7 -16.00 1.92 3.84
N PRO A 8 -17.19 1.70 3.26
CA PRO A 8 -17.80 0.38 3.12
C PRO A 8 -16.86 -0.70 2.58
N ALA A 9 -17.08 -1.93 3.05
CA ALA A 9 -16.43 -3.15 2.57
C ALA A 9 -14.91 -3.22 2.74
N TRP A 10 -14.34 -2.43 3.66
CA TRP A 10 -12.93 -2.54 4.07
C TRP A 10 -12.71 -3.64 5.12
N ILE A 11 -13.71 -3.88 5.96
CA ILE A 11 -13.65 -4.83 7.07
C ILE A 11 -14.94 -5.64 7.19
N ALA A 12 -14.84 -6.73 7.93
CA ALA A 12 -15.95 -7.53 8.39
C ALA A 12 -16.02 -7.55 9.92
N ASP A 13 -17.19 -7.88 10.44
CA ASP A 13 -17.38 -8.18 11.86
C ASP A 13 -16.66 -9.50 12.26
N THR A 14 -16.77 -9.87 13.53
CA THR A 14 -16.16 -11.08 14.09
C THR A 14 -16.75 -12.38 13.55
N GLU A 15 -17.93 -12.33 12.91
CA GLU A 15 -18.54 -13.47 12.22
C GLU A 15 -18.12 -13.54 10.74
N GLY A 16 -17.29 -12.60 10.28
CA GLY A 16 -16.83 -12.51 8.89
C GLY A 16 -17.85 -11.88 7.94
N THR A 17 -18.89 -11.21 8.46
CA THR A 17 -19.86 -10.49 7.64
C THR A 17 -19.30 -9.12 7.26
N PRO A 18 -19.19 -8.78 5.95
CA PRO A 18 -18.72 -7.46 5.53
C PRO A 18 -19.57 -6.33 6.08
N ILE A 19 -18.92 -5.29 6.60
CA ILE A 19 -19.56 -4.04 7.03
C ILE A 19 -19.71 -3.16 5.78
N MET A 20 -20.95 -2.84 5.40
CA MET A 20 -21.29 -2.19 4.12
C MET A 20 -21.67 -0.71 4.27
N GLU A 21 -21.66 -0.22 5.50
CA GLU A 21 -21.86 1.16 5.87
C GLU A 21 -20.52 1.84 6.22
N SER A 22 -20.48 3.15 6.08
CA SER A 22 -19.36 3.92 6.62
C SER A 22 -19.44 3.92 8.14
N ALA A 23 -18.36 3.50 8.79
CA ALA A 23 -18.30 3.30 10.23
C ALA A 23 -16.94 3.71 10.80
N GLN A 24 -16.88 3.98 12.10
CA GLN A 24 -15.59 4.06 12.80
C GLN A 24 -14.99 2.66 12.91
N LEU A 25 -13.66 2.57 12.95
CA LEU A 25 -12.95 1.29 13.13
C LEU A 25 -13.36 0.67 14.48
N PRO A 26 -13.99 -0.52 14.49
CA PRO A 26 -14.33 -1.21 15.74
C PRO A 26 -13.08 -1.73 16.45
N ASP A 27 -13.21 -2.07 17.73
CA ASP A 27 -12.11 -2.67 18.51
C ASP A 27 -11.74 -4.07 17.99
N GLU A 28 -12.74 -4.84 17.54
CA GLU A 28 -12.58 -6.17 16.95
C GLU A 28 -13.17 -6.20 15.54
N TYR A 29 -12.37 -6.65 14.57
CA TYR A 29 -12.76 -6.73 13.18
C TYR A 29 -11.86 -7.71 12.41
N MET A 30 -12.31 -8.12 11.23
CA MET A 30 -11.51 -8.86 10.27
C MET A 30 -11.26 -8.00 9.02
N SER A 31 -10.03 -7.97 8.53
CA SER A 31 -9.73 -7.28 7.26
C SER A 31 -10.28 -8.07 6.07
N LEU A 32 -10.94 -7.38 5.14
CA LEU A 32 -11.40 -8.00 3.90
C LEU A 32 -10.31 -7.94 2.81
N PRO A 33 -10.22 -8.97 1.94
CA PRO A 33 -9.46 -8.85 0.71
C PRO A 33 -9.97 -7.70 -0.15
N PHE A 34 -9.09 -7.08 -0.95
CA PHE A 34 -9.54 -6.01 -1.84
C PHE A 34 -10.62 -6.54 -2.80
N GLY A 35 -11.63 -5.71 -3.03
CA GLY A 35 -12.89 -6.14 -3.64
C GLY A 35 -13.97 -6.52 -2.63
N GLY A 36 -13.72 -6.51 -1.32
CA GLY A 36 -14.74 -6.46 -0.26
C GLY A 36 -15.64 -7.69 -0.20
N THR A 37 -16.69 -7.72 -1.03
CA THR A 37 -17.62 -8.84 -1.18
C THR A 37 -17.30 -9.73 -2.38
N ARG A 38 -17.95 -10.90 -2.46
CA ARG A 38 -17.75 -11.83 -3.59
C ARG A 38 -18.12 -11.18 -4.92
N GLU A 39 -19.23 -10.47 -4.96
CA GLU A 39 -19.81 -9.80 -6.13
C GLU A 39 -18.94 -8.63 -6.60
N GLN A 40 -18.26 -7.96 -5.68
CA GLN A 40 -17.31 -6.88 -5.95
C GLN A 40 -15.89 -7.37 -6.27
N GLY A 41 -15.65 -8.69 -6.20
CA GLY A 41 -14.40 -9.30 -6.65
C GLY A 41 -13.43 -9.70 -5.56
N SER A 42 -13.84 -9.78 -4.29
CA SER A 42 -13.00 -10.20 -3.15
C SER A 42 -12.24 -11.51 -3.38
N HIS A 43 -12.85 -12.47 -4.10
CA HIS A 43 -12.20 -13.73 -4.49
C HIS A 43 -10.94 -13.53 -5.36
N LYS A 44 -10.88 -12.46 -6.16
CA LYS A 44 -9.68 -12.09 -6.92
C LYS A 44 -8.63 -11.50 -6.00
N GLY A 45 -9.02 -10.59 -5.10
CA GLY A 45 -8.11 -10.02 -4.10
C GLY A 45 -7.49 -11.07 -3.19
N TYR A 46 -8.28 -12.06 -2.77
CA TYR A 46 -7.81 -13.23 -2.04
C TYR A 46 -6.79 -14.05 -2.84
N GLY A 47 -7.05 -14.29 -4.14
CA GLY A 47 -6.09 -14.97 -5.02
C GLY A 47 -4.77 -14.20 -5.23
N PHE A 48 -4.83 -12.86 -5.29
CA PHE A 48 -3.62 -12.03 -5.34
C PHE A 48 -2.83 -12.11 -4.04
N ALA A 49 -3.50 -12.05 -2.88
CA ALA A 49 -2.84 -12.25 -1.58
C ALA A 49 -2.18 -13.63 -1.47
N ALA A 50 -2.85 -14.68 -1.94
CA ALA A 50 -2.28 -16.03 -2.00
C ALA A 50 -1.04 -16.10 -2.91
N THR A 51 -0.98 -15.31 -3.98
CA THR A 51 0.22 -15.23 -4.83
C THR A 51 1.41 -14.66 -4.05
N CYS A 52 1.20 -13.60 -3.27
CA CYS A 52 2.23 -13.03 -2.39
C CYS A 52 2.72 -14.05 -1.36
N GLU A 53 1.79 -14.80 -0.76
CA GLU A 53 2.10 -15.88 0.19
C GLU A 53 2.95 -16.98 -0.47
N ILE A 54 2.52 -17.48 -1.64
CA ILE A 54 3.23 -18.54 -2.37
C ILE A 54 4.66 -18.11 -2.73
N LEU A 55 4.81 -16.91 -3.31
CA LEU A 55 6.12 -16.45 -3.78
C LEU A 55 7.04 -16.04 -2.63
N SER A 56 6.48 -15.51 -1.53
CA SER A 56 7.28 -15.02 -0.41
C SER A 56 7.57 -16.13 0.60
N THR A 57 6.56 -16.71 1.24
CA THR A 57 6.73 -17.59 2.40
C THR A 57 6.88 -19.06 2.00
N ILE A 58 6.06 -19.54 1.07
CA ILE A 58 6.11 -20.95 0.64
C ILE A 58 7.39 -21.21 -0.14
N LEU A 59 7.70 -20.38 -1.14
CA LEU A 59 8.89 -20.53 -1.97
C LEU A 59 10.19 -20.36 -1.17
N SER A 60 10.20 -19.56 -0.11
CA SER A 60 11.36 -19.46 0.79
C SER A 60 11.52 -20.67 1.71
N GLY A 61 10.56 -21.61 1.74
CA GLY A 61 10.55 -22.76 2.63
C GLY A 61 10.07 -22.46 4.06
N MET A 62 9.49 -21.28 4.32
CA MET A 62 9.01 -20.90 5.66
C MET A 62 7.65 -21.52 5.99
N GLY A 63 6.91 -21.96 4.98
CA GLY A 63 5.55 -22.48 5.14
C GLY A 63 4.51 -21.35 5.22
N PRO A 64 3.23 -21.71 5.39
CA PRO A 64 2.13 -20.74 5.34
C PRO A 64 2.09 -19.84 6.58
N GLY A 65 1.99 -18.53 6.36
CA GLY A 65 2.05 -17.47 7.34
C GLY A 65 1.00 -17.58 8.44
N PHE A 66 -0.20 -18.08 8.14
CA PHE A 66 -1.24 -18.27 9.15
C PHE A 66 -0.94 -19.40 10.15
N LEU A 67 0.03 -20.27 9.87
CA LEU A 67 0.55 -21.26 10.83
C LEU A 67 1.77 -20.75 11.61
N MET A 68 2.31 -19.58 11.24
CA MET A 68 3.49 -19.03 11.91
C MET A 68 3.12 -18.57 13.32
N PRO A 69 3.98 -18.83 14.31
CA PRO A 69 3.71 -18.39 15.67
C PRO A 69 3.71 -16.87 15.75
N ALA A 70 2.79 -16.31 16.53
CA ALA A 70 2.81 -14.89 16.86
C ALA A 70 4.03 -14.60 17.76
N THR A 71 5.12 -14.11 17.17
CA THR A 71 6.33 -13.74 17.91
C THR A 71 6.53 -12.22 17.88
N PRO A 72 7.22 -11.63 18.89
CA PRO A 72 7.54 -10.20 18.91
C PRO A 72 8.41 -9.74 17.73
N ARG A 73 9.10 -10.67 17.07
CA ARG A 73 9.88 -10.44 15.84
C ARG A 73 9.51 -11.53 14.84
N PRO A 74 8.44 -11.33 14.05
CA PRO A 74 8.02 -12.34 13.10
C PRO A 74 9.14 -12.58 12.09
N LEU A 75 9.42 -13.84 11.80
CA LEU A 75 10.20 -14.20 10.63
C LEU A 75 9.36 -13.81 9.41
N MET A 76 9.91 -12.95 8.56
CA MET A 76 9.28 -12.55 7.31
C MET A 76 10.11 -13.10 6.15
N ALA A 77 9.40 -13.56 5.13
CA ALA A 77 10.00 -13.96 3.88
C ALA A 77 9.61 -12.94 2.81
N HIS A 78 10.51 -12.73 1.85
CA HIS A 78 10.34 -11.75 0.79
C HIS A 78 10.66 -12.39 -0.55
N TYR A 79 9.95 -11.96 -1.58
CA TYR A 79 10.22 -12.31 -2.96
C TYR A 79 10.61 -11.05 -3.74
N VAL A 80 11.69 -11.14 -4.51
CA VAL A 80 12.13 -10.06 -5.40
C VAL A 80 12.39 -10.66 -6.78
N GLN A 81 11.85 -10.00 -7.80
CA GLN A 81 12.04 -10.38 -9.19
C GLN A 81 12.55 -9.19 -9.99
N ALA A 82 13.54 -9.42 -10.85
CA ALA A 82 13.99 -8.49 -11.86
C ALA A 82 13.87 -9.14 -13.24
N ILE A 83 13.23 -8.44 -14.17
CA ILE A 83 13.07 -8.88 -15.56
C ILE A 83 13.99 -8.04 -16.43
N LYS A 84 14.83 -8.71 -17.21
CA LYS A 84 15.81 -8.08 -18.09
C LYS A 84 15.15 -7.69 -19.43
N ILE A 85 14.94 -6.39 -19.66
CA ILE A 85 14.17 -5.85 -20.80
C ILE A 85 14.80 -6.19 -22.17
N ASP A 86 16.10 -5.99 -22.33
CA ASP A 86 16.88 -6.34 -23.54
C ASP A 86 16.94 -7.84 -23.83
N GLY A 87 16.39 -8.68 -22.94
CA GLY A 87 16.09 -10.08 -23.22
C GLY A 87 14.85 -10.29 -24.09
N PHE A 88 14.02 -9.27 -24.31
CA PHE A 88 12.73 -9.36 -25.02
C PHE A 88 12.60 -8.33 -26.15
N ILE A 89 13.01 -7.08 -25.93
CA ILE A 89 12.82 -5.96 -26.84
C ILE A 89 13.97 -4.94 -26.68
N ASP A 90 14.20 -4.12 -27.70
CA ASP A 90 15.10 -2.97 -27.56
C ASP A 90 14.66 -2.07 -26.37
N PRO A 91 15.56 -1.73 -25.44
CA PRO A 91 15.19 -0.96 -24.26
C PRO A 91 14.69 0.46 -24.53
N GLU A 92 15.14 1.11 -25.60
CA GLU A 92 14.64 2.45 -25.93
C GLU A 92 13.23 2.35 -26.50
N GLN A 93 12.99 1.39 -27.39
CA GLN A 93 11.62 1.10 -27.86
C GLN A 93 10.66 0.78 -26.69
N PHE A 94 11.10 -0.02 -25.71
CA PHE A 94 10.28 -0.32 -24.54
C PHE A 94 9.91 0.92 -23.74
N LYS A 95 10.85 1.86 -23.57
CA LYS A 95 10.61 3.11 -22.85
C LYS A 95 9.66 4.02 -23.62
N ASP A 96 9.85 4.14 -24.94
CA ASP A 96 8.97 4.92 -25.81
C ASP A 96 7.53 4.39 -25.73
N ASP A 97 7.34 3.08 -25.83
CA ASP A 97 6.01 2.44 -25.67
C ASP A 97 5.43 2.65 -24.26
N MET A 98 6.29 2.74 -23.24
CA MET A 98 5.91 3.06 -21.88
C MET A 98 5.45 4.50 -21.71
N ASP A 99 6.13 5.45 -22.33
CA ASP A 99 5.71 6.85 -22.35
C ASP A 99 4.36 7.00 -23.05
N ASP A 100 4.14 6.29 -24.17
CA ASP A 100 2.85 6.26 -24.86
C ASP A 100 1.74 5.67 -24.00
N LEU A 101 1.98 4.55 -23.30
CA LEU A 101 0.98 3.95 -22.40
C LEU A 101 0.65 4.90 -21.24
N LEU A 102 1.66 5.37 -20.52
CA LEU A 102 1.49 6.20 -19.33
C LEU A 102 0.89 7.56 -19.68
N GLY A 103 1.28 8.13 -20.83
CA GLY A 103 0.67 9.32 -21.41
C GLY A 103 -0.80 9.09 -21.74
N GLY A 104 -1.14 7.96 -22.35
CA GLY A 104 -2.52 7.57 -22.63
C GLY A 104 -3.38 7.44 -21.37
N LEU A 105 -2.86 6.77 -20.33
CA LEU A 105 -3.56 6.62 -19.03
C LEU A 105 -3.80 7.97 -18.36
N ARG A 106 -2.76 8.82 -18.26
CA ARG A 106 -2.83 10.14 -17.61
C ARG A 106 -3.80 11.08 -18.31
N ASN A 107 -3.88 11.03 -19.64
CA ASN A 107 -4.72 11.91 -20.45
C ASN A 107 -6.12 11.34 -20.71
N ALA A 108 -6.45 10.17 -20.15
CA ALA A 108 -7.79 9.61 -20.25
C ALA A 108 -8.82 10.56 -19.62
N LYS A 109 -10.02 10.59 -20.21
CA LYS A 109 -11.12 11.45 -19.72
C LYS A 109 -11.50 11.03 -18.29
N PRO A 110 -11.42 11.93 -17.29
CA PRO A 110 -11.80 11.59 -15.93
C PRO A 110 -13.31 11.40 -15.82
N ALA A 111 -13.74 10.64 -14.81
CA ALA A 111 -15.15 10.53 -14.44
C ALA A 111 -15.69 11.90 -13.94
N PRO A 112 -17.00 12.18 -14.08
CA PRO A 112 -17.58 13.41 -13.55
C PRO A 112 -17.25 13.60 -12.06
N GLY A 113 -16.83 14.81 -11.69
CA GLY A 113 -16.43 15.14 -10.31
C GLY A 113 -14.97 14.82 -9.97
N HIS A 114 -14.17 14.33 -10.93
CA HIS A 114 -12.74 14.09 -10.76
C HIS A 114 -11.92 14.95 -11.74
N ASP A 115 -10.77 15.44 -11.28
CA ASP A 115 -9.94 16.38 -12.06
C ASP A 115 -9.08 15.67 -13.12
N ARG A 116 -8.57 14.47 -12.83
CA ARG A 116 -7.64 13.74 -13.71
C ARG A 116 -7.59 12.24 -13.40
N VAL A 117 -7.07 11.47 -14.36
CA VAL A 117 -6.70 10.06 -14.17
C VAL A 117 -5.24 9.97 -13.73
N VAL A 118 -4.93 9.01 -12.86
CA VAL A 118 -3.57 8.75 -12.36
C VAL A 118 -3.22 7.28 -12.55
N TYR A 119 -1.92 6.99 -12.65
CA TYR A 119 -1.37 5.63 -12.65
C TYR A 119 -0.44 5.42 -11.44
N ALA A 120 -0.15 4.17 -11.13
CA ALA A 120 0.69 3.80 -9.99
C ALA A 120 2.08 4.46 -10.08
N GLY A 121 2.46 5.21 -9.05
CA GLY A 121 3.73 5.93 -9.00
C GLY A 121 3.66 7.40 -9.41
N LEU A 122 2.60 7.85 -10.11
CA LEU A 122 2.48 9.27 -10.49
C LEU A 122 2.22 10.17 -9.27
N PRO A 123 1.21 9.92 -8.42
CA PRO A 123 1.00 10.73 -7.21
C PRO A 123 2.21 10.69 -6.28
N GLU A 124 2.88 9.53 -6.16
CA GLU A 124 4.07 9.40 -5.33
C GLU A 124 5.26 10.21 -5.85
N ALA A 125 5.49 10.24 -7.17
CA ALA A 125 6.54 11.05 -7.78
C ALA A 125 6.30 12.56 -7.54
N GLU A 126 5.07 13.02 -7.71
CA GLU A 126 4.68 14.42 -7.46
C GLU A 126 4.83 14.78 -5.97
N GLU A 127 4.43 13.90 -5.06
CA GLU A 127 4.63 14.08 -3.61
C GLU A 127 6.11 14.10 -3.23
N VAL A 128 6.96 13.32 -3.90
CA VAL A 128 8.42 13.38 -3.69
C VAL A 128 8.96 14.75 -4.06
N GLU A 129 8.58 15.30 -5.22
CA GLU A 129 9.00 16.65 -5.64
C GLU A 129 8.54 17.72 -4.64
N ILE A 130 7.28 17.66 -4.21
CA ILE A 130 6.72 18.60 -3.22
C ILE A 130 7.49 18.50 -1.90
N ARG A 131 7.65 17.30 -1.35
CA ARG A 131 8.28 17.11 -0.03
C ARG A 131 9.78 17.33 -0.02
N GLN A 132 10.46 17.17 -1.16
CA GLN A 132 11.86 17.56 -1.30
C GLN A 132 12.04 19.08 -1.27
N ARG A 133 11.08 19.83 -1.84
CA ARG A 133 11.11 21.30 -1.86
C ARG A 133 10.61 21.91 -0.55
N ASP A 134 9.48 21.42 -0.06
CA ASP A 134 8.70 22.06 1.01
C ASP A 134 8.85 21.37 2.37
N GLY A 135 9.52 20.20 2.42
CA GLY A 135 9.66 19.37 3.62
C GLY A 135 8.55 18.33 3.78
N ILE A 136 8.76 17.37 4.70
CA ILE A 136 7.79 16.29 4.97
C ILE A 136 6.85 16.73 6.10
N PRO A 137 5.53 16.84 5.86
CA PRO A 137 4.59 17.23 6.91
C PRO A 137 4.33 16.06 7.86
N TYR A 138 4.85 16.15 9.09
CA TYR A 138 4.59 15.17 10.15
C TYR A 138 3.38 15.54 10.99
N HIS A 139 2.61 14.52 11.39
CA HIS A 139 1.57 14.68 12.41
C HIS A 139 2.21 15.05 13.76
N ARG A 140 1.53 15.88 14.56
CA ARG A 140 2.04 16.37 15.85
C ARG A 140 2.53 15.24 16.77
N GLU A 141 1.78 14.15 16.90
CA GLU A 141 2.18 12.98 17.69
C GLU A 141 3.53 12.39 17.26
N VAL A 142 3.86 12.44 15.96
CA VAL A 142 5.14 11.92 15.43
C VAL A 142 6.28 12.86 15.81
N ILE A 143 6.05 14.18 15.77
CA ILE A 143 7.01 15.19 16.22
C ILE A 143 7.29 15.00 17.73
N GLU A 144 6.25 14.84 18.53
CA GLU A 144 6.37 14.60 19.98
C GLU A 144 7.16 13.30 20.28
N TRP A 145 6.93 12.24 19.50
CA TRP A 145 7.71 11.01 19.61
C TRP A 145 9.19 11.22 19.26
N PHE A 146 9.48 11.97 18.18
CA PHE A 146 10.86 12.29 17.81
C PHE A 146 11.58 13.12 18.88
N GLU A 147 10.93 14.12 19.46
CA GLU A 147 11.51 14.91 20.56
C GLU A 147 11.75 14.05 21.80
N SER A 148 10.85 13.11 22.11
CA SER A 148 11.03 12.17 23.22
C SER A 148 12.27 11.28 23.02
N ILE A 149 12.41 10.63 21.87
CA ILE A 149 13.55 9.73 21.62
C ILE A 149 14.86 10.50 21.46
N LYS A 150 14.80 11.72 20.91
CA LYS A 150 15.94 12.66 20.85
C LYS A 150 16.47 12.98 22.25
N ALA A 151 15.58 13.28 23.20
CA ALA A 151 15.95 13.56 24.58
C ALA A 151 16.53 12.33 25.29
N GLU A 152 15.92 11.16 25.09
CA GLU A 152 16.40 9.88 25.66
C GLU A 152 17.82 9.53 25.18
N LEU A 153 18.09 9.72 23.88
CA LEU A 153 19.37 9.39 23.26
C LEU A 153 20.41 10.52 23.33
N GLY A 154 20.03 11.72 23.80
CA GLY A 154 20.93 12.88 23.90
C GLY A 154 21.36 13.45 22.54
N LEU A 155 20.47 13.45 21.54
CA LEU A 155 20.77 13.90 20.17
C LEU A 155 20.52 15.40 19.98
N GLY A 156 21.45 16.09 19.32
CA GLY A 156 21.44 17.55 19.13
C GLY A 156 20.95 18.00 17.75
N PHE A 157 19.77 17.58 17.31
CA PHE A 157 19.14 18.08 16.07
C PHE A 157 17.81 18.76 16.35
N GLU A 158 17.39 19.66 15.47
CA GLU A 158 16.07 20.29 15.49
C GLU A 158 15.23 19.75 14.33
N LEU A 159 13.96 19.48 14.58
CA LEU A 159 12.99 19.19 13.53
C LEU A 159 12.57 20.53 12.93
N VAL A 160 13.02 20.80 11.71
CA VAL A 160 12.64 21.97 10.91
C VAL A 160 11.30 21.73 10.24
#